data_AF-A0A950I4A4-F1
#
_entry.id   AF-A0A950I4A4-F1
#
_cell.length_a   1.000
_cell.length_b   1.000
_cell.length_c   1.000
_cell.angle_alpha   90.00
_cell.angle_beta   90.00
_cell.angle_gamma   90.00
#
_symmetry.space_group_name_H-M   'P 1'
#
loop_
_entity.id
_entity.type
_entity.pdbx_description
1 polymer ?
#
loop_
_entity_poly.entity_id
_entity_poly.type
_entity_poly.pdbx_seq_one_letter_code
_entity_poly.pdbx_strand_id
1 'polypeptide(L)'
;LHALRFIPDAEWLEAMQRYWIGDVLGVTTTMPVFWLMASNEGRAKLMLVMRQWETLGYCLLMSVLIWFTFAQYPNSRFDHFYFLFLPIVWATSRQGVAGAALVSSVMQVNIIAATASGFNIVFPLAELQLLLSMLVLVSLFIGTVVDEQKATAQELNRSMRLTAAGEMAAALAHELNQPITAMVAYGKSCTELIARDETGELFRAVVERMIGESNRAASVVRRLKEFFQTGAMEIETVQLDELLERAALPFRAQAPQSGVHFELVLAPQLQTRLDRLQIELVLRNLLQNAFDAVAALPEGRRQVQLTLETAEDGKLLFAVTDSGPGVAPAMRAVLFELFVSSKSSGMGVGLPISRSIVEAHGGKLWAEFPGHGVFKFVLPPMEANTGNVK
;
A
#
# COMPACT_ATOMS: atom_id res chain seq x y z
N LEU A 1 -40.08 -27.38 -28.40
CA LEU A 1 -40.84 -27.67 -27.16
C LEU A 1 -42.36 -27.58 -27.33
N HIS A 2 -42.90 -26.69 -28.18
CA HIS A 2 -44.34 -26.67 -28.53
C HIS A 2 -44.81 -27.89 -29.37
N ALA A 3 -43.89 -28.60 -30.03
CA ALA A 3 -44.19 -29.74 -30.91
C ALA A 3 -44.24 -31.11 -30.20
N LEU A 4 -43.91 -31.19 -28.91
CA LEU A 4 -43.73 -32.47 -28.20
C LEU A 4 -44.86 -32.83 -27.21
N ARG A 5 -45.96 -32.07 -27.13
CA ARG A 5 -47.19 -32.38 -26.35
C ARG A 5 -46.98 -32.74 -24.86
N PHE A 6 -45.88 -32.32 -24.23
CA PHE A 6 -45.59 -32.62 -22.82
C PHE A 6 -46.15 -31.60 -21.81
N ILE A 7 -46.76 -30.49 -22.25
CA ILE A 7 -47.27 -29.42 -21.36
C ILE A 7 -48.68 -29.01 -21.83
N PRO A 8 -49.70 -28.93 -20.94
CA PRO A 8 -51.03 -28.42 -21.29
C PRO A 8 -50.98 -26.97 -21.79
N ASP A 9 -51.79 -26.62 -22.79
CA ASP A 9 -51.79 -25.28 -23.41
C ASP A 9 -52.06 -24.13 -22.42
N ALA A 10 -52.75 -24.40 -21.30
CA ALA A 10 -53.02 -23.44 -20.24
C ALA A 10 -51.80 -23.11 -19.36
N GLU A 11 -50.77 -23.97 -19.34
CA GLU A 11 -49.59 -23.83 -18.47
C GLU A 11 -48.31 -23.50 -19.26
N TRP A 12 -48.38 -23.48 -20.59
CA TRP A 12 -47.23 -23.23 -21.45
C TRP A 12 -46.60 -21.84 -21.22
N LEU A 13 -47.44 -20.82 -21.05
CA LEU A 13 -46.98 -19.45 -20.80
C LEU A 13 -46.28 -19.32 -19.44
N GLU A 14 -46.80 -19.98 -18.40
CA GLU A 14 -46.16 -20.04 -17.07
C GLU A 14 -44.85 -20.84 -17.11
N ALA A 15 -44.84 -22.00 -17.77
CA ALA A 15 -43.64 -22.82 -17.90
C ALA A 15 -42.54 -22.10 -18.68
N MET A 16 -42.90 -21.38 -19.75
CA MET A 16 -41.94 -20.61 -20.54
C MET A 16 -41.43 -19.38 -19.78
N GLN A 17 -42.28 -18.70 -19.01
CA GLN A 17 -41.85 -17.63 -18.09
C GLN A 17 -40.87 -18.17 -17.05
N ARG A 18 -41.19 -19.27 -16.35
CA ARG A 18 -40.28 -19.87 -15.33
C ARG A 18 -38.92 -20.27 -15.92
N TYR A 19 -38.90 -20.80 -17.14
CA TYR A 19 -37.65 -21.18 -17.83
C TYR A 19 -36.79 -19.96 -18.20
N TRP A 20 -37.39 -18.93 -18.82
CA TRP A 20 -36.69 -17.70 -19.18
C TRP A 20 -36.17 -16.93 -17.96
N ILE A 21 -36.95 -16.92 -16.88
CA ILE A 21 -36.62 -16.28 -15.61
C ILE A 21 -35.37 -16.92 -14.97
N GLY A 22 -35.28 -18.26 -15.00
CA GLY A 22 -34.12 -18.98 -14.50
C GLY A 22 -32.85 -18.71 -15.31
N ASP A 23 -32.97 -18.65 -16.64
CA ASP A 23 -31.82 -18.48 -17.55
C ASP A 23 -31.22 -17.06 -17.44
N VAL A 24 -32.07 -16.03 -17.38
CA VAL A 24 -31.62 -14.63 -17.20
C VAL A 24 -30.90 -14.44 -15.86
N LEU A 25 -31.46 -14.98 -14.76
CA LEU A 25 -30.85 -14.84 -13.43
C LEU A 25 -29.48 -15.55 -13.37
N GLY A 26 -29.39 -16.74 -13.96
CA GLY A 26 -28.15 -17.50 -14.06
C GLY A 26 -27.10 -16.74 -14.86
N VAL A 27 -27.46 -16.20 -16.02
CA VAL A 27 -26.54 -15.41 -16.87
C VAL A 27 -26.07 -14.14 -16.16
N THR A 28 -26.96 -13.33 -15.59
CA THR A 28 -26.58 -12.04 -14.96
C THR A 28 -25.57 -12.18 -13.83
N THR A 29 -25.46 -13.37 -13.23
CA THR A 29 -24.75 -13.54 -11.96
C THR A 29 -23.55 -14.44 -12.05
N THR A 30 -23.64 -15.47 -12.87
CA THR A 30 -22.47 -16.29 -13.18
C THR A 30 -21.54 -15.57 -14.16
N MET A 31 -22.08 -14.76 -15.07
CA MET A 31 -21.28 -14.07 -16.09
C MET A 31 -20.18 -13.18 -15.50
N PRO A 32 -20.40 -12.34 -14.46
CA PRO A 32 -19.33 -11.54 -13.86
C PRO A 32 -18.17 -12.39 -13.30
N VAL A 33 -18.47 -13.51 -12.62
CA VAL A 33 -17.43 -14.41 -12.09
C VAL A 33 -16.70 -15.12 -13.23
N PHE A 34 -17.42 -15.61 -14.23
CA PHE A 34 -16.80 -16.23 -15.42
C PHE A 34 -15.94 -15.24 -16.18
N TRP A 35 -16.36 -13.99 -16.31
CA TRP A 35 -15.60 -12.92 -16.95
C TRP A 35 -14.31 -12.62 -16.19
N LEU A 36 -14.37 -12.53 -14.86
CA LEU A 36 -13.17 -12.41 -14.01
C LEU A 36 -12.27 -13.64 -14.14
N MET A 37 -12.83 -14.85 -14.19
CA MET A 37 -12.07 -16.08 -14.41
C MET A 37 -11.55 -16.24 -15.85
N ALA A 38 -12.03 -15.49 -16.83
CA ALA A 38 -11.55 -15.59 -18.21
C ALA A 38 -10.20 -14.88 -18.40
N SER A 39 -9.88 -13.88 -17.57
CA SER A 39 -8.64 -13.11 -17.65
C SER A 39 -7.64 -13.51 -16.56
N ASN A 40 -6.34 -13.45 -16.88
CA ASN A 40 -5.28 -13.73 -15.88
C ASN A 40 -5.31 -12.71 -14.73
N GLU A 41 -5.55 -11.43 -15.05
CA GLU A 41 -5.70 -10.37 -14.04
C GLU A 41 -6.95 -10.56 -13.17
N GLY A 42 -8.08 -10.91 -13.78
CA GLY A 42 -9.31 -11.18 -13.04
C GLY A 42 -9.20 -12.40 -12.12
N ARG A 43 -8.53 -13.47 -12.56
CA ARG A 43 -8.20 -14.64 -11.72
C ARG A 43 -7.36 -14.25 -10.52
N ALA A 44 -6.32 -13.45 -10.73
CA ALA A 44 -5.45 -12.98 -9.65
C ALA A 44 -6.23 -12.13 -8.63
N LYS A 45 -7.07 -11.20 -9.10
CA LYS A 45 -7.95 -10.40 -8.24
C LYS A 45 -8.93 -11.28 -7.45
N LEU A 46 -9.57 -12.25 -8.10
CA LEU A 46 -10.50 -13.17 -7.46
C LEU A 46 -9.81 -14.01 -6.38
N MET A 47 -8.64 -14.57 -6.67
CA MET A 47 -7.84 -15.34 -5.71
C MET A 47 -7.40 -14.50 -4.52
N LEU A 48 -6.98 -13.25 -4.76
CA LEU A 48 -6.56 -12.34 -3.70
C LEU A 48 -7.72 -12.02 -2.75
N VAL A 49 -8.90 -11.73 -3.30
CA VAL A 49 -10.11 -11.48 -2.52
C VAL A 49 -10.58 -12.75 -1.79
N MET A 50 -10.57 -13.91 -2.44
CA MET A 50 -10.93 -15.18 -1.79
C MET A 50 -10.02 -15.53 -0.60
N ARG A 51 -8.76 -15.08 -0.61
CA ARG A 51 -7.80 -15.32 0.47
C ARG A 51 -7.96 -14.36 1.65
N GLN A 52 -8.74 -13.28 1.51
CA GLN A 52 -9.02 -12.35 2.61
C GLN A 52 -10.07 -12.95 3.55
N TRP A 53 -9.79 -12.94 4.85
CA TRP A 53 -10.71 -13.43 5.88
C TRP A 53 -12.02 -12.62 5.92
N GLU A 54 -11.96 -11.34 5.56
CA GLU A 54 -13.12 -10.44 5.47
C GLU A 54 -14.17 -10.97 4.48
N THR A 55 -13.73 -11.55 3.36
CA THR A 55 -14.60 -12.13 2.32
C THR A 55 -15.43 -13.28 2.87
N LEU A 56 -14.82 -14.16 3.67
CA LEU A 56 -15.55 -15.22 4.36
C LEU A 56 -16.61 -14.63 5.31
N GLY A 57 -16.26 -13.55 6.01
CA GLY A 57 -17.18 -12.80 6.86
C GLY A 57 -18.39 -12.26 6.10
N TYR A 58 -18.17 -11.65 4.93
CA TYR A 58 -19.26 -11.14 4.08
C TYR A 58 -20.15 -12.27 3.53
N CYS A 59 -19.55 -13.36 3.07
CA CYS A 59 -20.27 -14.52 2.57
C CYS A 59 -21.11 -15.18 3.67
N LEU A 60 -20.55 -15.34 4.87
CA LEU A 60 -21.26 -15.91 6.02
C LEU A 60 -22.39 -15.00 6.49
N LEU A 61 -22.14 -13.69 6.60
CA LEU A 61 -23.17 -12.70 6.91
C LEU A 61 -24.31 -12.75 5.89
N MET A 62 -23.97 -12.89 4.61
CA MET A 62 -24.97 -13.02 3.54
C MET A 62 -25.83 -14.28 3.72
N SER A 63 -25.20 -15.43 3.96
CA SER A 63 -25.91 -16.69 4.25
C SER A 63 -26.83 -16.59 5.47
N VAL A 64 -26.36 -15.97 6.56
CA VAL A 64 -27.16 -15.79 7.79
C VAL A 64 -28.37 -14.88 7.54
N LEU A 65 -28.18 -13.77 6.82
CA LEU A 65 -29.28 -12.83 6.53
C LEU A 65 -30.32 -13.45 5.60
N ILE A 66 -29.90 -14.23 4.59
CA ILE A 66 -30.83 -14.97 3.73
C ILE A 66 -31.62 -15.98 4.56
N TRP A 67 -30.95 -16.78 5.38
CA TRP A 67 -31.62 -17.74 6.26
C TRP A 67 -32.62 -17.05 7.20
N PHE A 68 -32.23 -15.95 7.85
CA PHE A 68 -33.12 -15.17 8.72
C PHE A 68 -34.34 -14.63 7.96
N THR A 69 -34.13 -14.10 6.76
CA THR A 69 -35.20 -13.54 5.93
C THR A 69 -36.24 -14.59 5.55
N PHE A 70 -35.81 -15.79 5.12
CA PHE A 70 -36.73 -16.85 4.69
C PHE A 70 -37.27 -17.73 5.81
N ALA A 71 -36.53 -17.92 6.91
CA ALA A 71 -36.95 -18.80 8.01
C ALA A 71 -37.93 -18.15 8.98
N GLN A 72 -37.74 -16.86 9.33
CA GLN A 72 -38.59 -16.18 10.31
C GLN A 72 -39.83 -15.52 9.70
N TYR A 73 -39.76 -15.11 8.43
CA TYR A 73 -40.81 -14.27 7.83
C TYR A 73 -41.30 -14.76 6.46
N PRO A 74 -41.82 -16.00 6.34
CA PRO A 74 -42.24 -16.60 5.06
C PRO A 74 -43.35 -15.82 4.33
N ASN A 75 -44.16 -15.02 5.05
CA ASN A 75 -45.26 -14.23 4.48
C ASN A 75 -44.98 -12.72 4.39
N SER A 76 -43.80 -12.24 4.82
CA SER A 76 -43.51 -10.80 4.79
C SER A 76 -43.19 -10.37 3.37
N ARG A 77 -43.94 -9.38 2.86
CA ARG A 77 -43.95 -9.11 1.42
C ARG A 77 -42.66 -8.52 0.90
N PHE A 78 -41.88 -7.71 1.63
CA PHE A 78 -40.57 -7.20 1.16
C PHE A 78 -39.71 -6.55 2.28
N ASP A 79 -40.25 -6.38 3.49
CA ASP A 79 -39.69 -5.52 4.56
C ASP A 79 -38.37 -5.99 5.19
N HIS A 80 -37.75 -7.05 4.68
CA HIS A 80 -36.48 -7.55 5.20
C HIS A 80 -35.44 -7.78 4.10
N PHE A 81 -35.81 -7.66 2.81
CA PHE A 81 -34.88 -7.87 1.71
C PHE A 81 -33.79 -6.79 1.62
N TYR A 82 -34.05 -5.58 2.12
CA TYR A 82 -33.04 -4.52 2.13
C TYR A 82 -31.83 -4.87 3.02
N PHE A 83 -31.96 -5.79 3.98
CA PHE A 83 -30.81 -6.23 4.79
C PHE A 83 -29.74 -6.93 3.94
N LEU A 84 -30.13 -7.53 2.82
CA LEU A 84 -29.20 -8.16 1.87
C LEU A 84 -28.29 -7.14 1.17
N PHE A 85 -28.66 -5.86 1.13
CA PHE A 85 -27.79 -4.81 0.59
C PHE A 85 -26.57 -4.55 1.47
N LEU A 86 -26.67 -4.71 2.79
CA LEU A 86 -25.58 -4.38 3.71
C LEU A 86 -24.29 -5.17 3.44
N PRO A 87 -24.29 -6.53 3.45
CA PRO A 87 -23.08 -7.30 3.15
C PRO A 87 -22.58 -7.08 1.73
N ILE A 88 -23.49 -6.88 0.77
CA ILE A 88 -23.14 -6.66 -0.64
C ILE A 88 -22.44 -5.32 -0.81
N VAL A 89 -23.06 -4.23 -0.38
CA VAL A 89 -22.47 -2.88 -0.46
C VAL A 89 -21.16 -2.82 0.31
N TRP A 90 -21.09 -3.45 1.48
CA TRP A 90 -19.86 -3.47 2.28
C TRP A 90 -18.72 -4.22 1.57
N ALA A 91 -18.98 -5.44 1.08
CA ALA A 91 -18.01 -6.20 0.31
C ALA A 91 -17.57 -5.46 -0.96
N THR A 92 -18.52 -4.92 -1.73
CA THR A 92 -18.25 -4.15 -2.94
C THR A 92 -17.43 -2.89 -2.66
N SER A 93 -17.76 -2.13 -1.60
CA SER A 93 -17.03 -0.91 -1.25
C SER A 93 -15.56 -1.16 -0.92
N ARG A 94 -15.26 -2.32 -0.31
CA ARG A 94 -13.90 -2.73 0.08
C ARG A 94 -13.15 -3.39 -1.08
N GLN A 95 -13.80 -4.34 -1.74
CA GLN A 95 -13.17 -5.31 -2.65
C GLN A 95 -13.53 -5.10 -4.14
N GLY A 96 -14.27 -4.04 -4.46
CA GLY A 96 -14.59 -3.66 -5.84
C GLY A 96 -15.47 -4.68 -6.57
N VAL A 97 -15.24 -4.85 -7.87
CA VAL A 97 -16.02 -5.76 -8.73
C VAL A 97 -15.84 -7.23 -8.30
N ALA A 98 -14.66 -7.61 -7.81
CA ALA A 98 -14.40 -8.99 -7.41
C ALA A 98 -15.21 -9.40 -6.16
N GLY A 99 -15.30 -8.51 -5.16
CA GLY A 99 -16.16 -8.75 -3.98
C GLY A 99 -17.64 -8.79 -4.34
N ALA A 100 -18.09 -7.87 -5.21
CA ALA A 100 -19.46 -7.85 -5.71
C ALA A 100 -19.85 -9.18 -6.38
N ALA A 101 -18.98 -9.70 -7.25
CA ALA A 101 -19.22 -10.94 -7.99
C ALA A 101 -19.27 -12.18 -7.06
N LEU A 102 -18.39 -12.25 -6.06
CA LEU A 102 -18.34 -13.36 -5.10
C LEU A 102 -19.57 -13.38 -4.18
N VAL A 103 -19.88 -12.26 -3.51
CA VAL A 103 -21.01 -12.21 -2.57
C VAL A 103 -22.34 -12.37 -3.31
N SER A 104 -22.47 -11.82 -4.53
CA SER A 104 -23.65 -12.05 -5.38
C SER A 104 -23.81 -13.52 -5.78
N SER A 105 -22.71 -14.23 -6.04
CA SER A 105 -22.76 -15.67 -6.35
C SER A 105 -23.20 -16.49 -5.13
N VAL A 106 -22.65 -16.18 -3.95
CA VAL A 106 -23.06 -16.82 -2.69
C VAL A 106 -24.53 -16.57 -2.42
N MET A 107 -25.00 -15.33 -2.60
CA MET A 107 -26.42 -15.00 -2.48
C MET A 107 -27.30 -15.93 -3.31
N GLN A 108 -26.94 -16.15 -4.58
CA GLN A 108 -27.76 -16.97 -5.46
C GLN A 108 -27.77 -18.43 -5.12
N VAL A 109 -26.60 -18.99 -4.77
CA VAL A 109 -26.54 -20.38 -4.29
C VAL A 109 -27.44 -20.56 -3.07
N ASN A 110 -27.44 -19.61 -2.14
CA ASN A 110 -28.30 -19.66 -0.96
C ASN A 110 -29.79 -19.56 -1.30
N ILE A 111 -30.18 -18.70 -2.25
CA ILE A 111 -31.58 -18.54 -2.65
C ILE A 111 -32.08 -19.77 -3.42
N ILE A 112 -31.26 -20.32 -4.32
CA ILE A 112 -31.56 -21.57 -5.03
C ILE A 112 -31.73 -22.72 -4.02
N ALA A 113 -30.82 -22.83 -3.05
CA ALA A 113 -30.90 -23.85 -2.00
C ALA A 113 -32.13 -23.68 -1.10
N ALA A 114 -32.47 -22.45 -0.73
CA ALA A 114 -33.68 -22.15 0.05
C ALA A 114 -34.95 -22.58 -0.71
N THR A 115 -35.00 -22.29 -2.02
CA THR A 115 -36.12 -22.65 -2.89
C THR A 115 -36.24 -24.17 -3.05
N ALA A 116 -35.11 -24.87 -3.27
CA ALA A 116 -35.06 -26.32 -3.42
C ALA A 116 -35.42 -27.07 -2.12
N SER A 117 -35.16 -26.49 -0.96
CA SER A 117 -35.45 -27.08 0.35
C SER A 117 -36.91 -26.94 0.78
N GLY A 118 -37.77 -26.37 -0.07
CA GLY A 118 -39.20 -26.24 0.21
C GLY A 118 -39.53 -25.17 1.25
N PHE A 119 -38.65 -24.17 1.45
CA PHE A 119 -39.06 -22.97 2.17
C PHE A 119 -40.22 -22.33 1.41
N ASN A 120 -41.32 -22.00 2.11
CA ASN A 120 -42.48 -21.34 1.52
C ASN A 120 -42.12 -19.90 1.14
N ILE A 121 -41.50 -19.74 -0.03
CA ILE A 121 -41.25 -18.46 -0.65
C ILE A 121 -42.58 -18.00 -1.26
N VAL A 122 -43.33 -17.16 -0.53
CA VAL A 122 -44.63 -16.62 -0.97
C VAL A 122 -44.45 -15.43 -1.93
N PHE A 123 -43.37 -15.44 -2.72
CA PHE A 123 -43.06 -14.40 -3.69
C PHE A 123 -43.36 -14.91 -5.10
N PRO A 124 -43.99 -14.09 -5.96
CA PRO A 124 -43.99 -14.34 -7.38
C PRO A 124 -42.53 -14.41 -7.87
N LEU A 125 -42.16 -15.49 -8.57
CA LEU A 125 -40.80 -15.71 -9.10
C LEU A 125 -40.25 -14.49 -9.86
N ALA A 126 -41.12 -13.77 -10.57
CA ALA A 126 -40.76 -12.55 -11.31
C ALA A 126 -40.32 -11.39 -10.40
N GLU A 127 -40.94 -11.20 -9.23
CA GLU A 127 -40.59 -10.11 -8.30
C GLU A 127 -39.25 -10.40 -7.60
N LEU A 128 -39.06 -11.64 -7.14
CA LEU A 128 -37.79 -12.09 -6.56
C LEU A 128 -36.66 -11.92 -7.59
N GLN A 129 -36.89 -12.32 -8.84
CA GLN A 129 -35.90 -12.18 -9.89
C GLN A 129 -35.56 -10.72 -10.20
N LEU A 130 -36.56 -9.83 -10.31
CA LEU A 130 -36.33 -8.41 -10.57
C LEU A 130 -35.45 -7.81 -9.47
N LEU A 131 -35.74 -8.14 -8.22
CA LEU A 131 -34.99 -7.66 -7.07
C LEU A 131 -33.55 -8.18 -7.07
N LEU A 132 -33.33 -9.47 -7.34
CA LEU A 132 -31.99 -10.06 -7.39
C LEU A 132 -31.18 -9.51 -8.56
N SER A 133 -31.79 -9.37 -9.73
CA SER A 133 -31.15 -8.74 -10.89
C SER A 133 -30.78 -7.31 -10.58
N MET A 134 -31.66 -6.53 -9.93
CA MET A 134 -31.37 -5.17 -9.50
C MET A 134 -30.20 -5.14 -8.50
N LEU A 135 -30.18 -6.04 -7.53
CA LEU A 135 -29.14 -6.11 -6.50
C LEU A 135 -27.77 -6.48 -7.08
N VAL A 136 -27.72 -7.47 -7.99
CA VAL A 136 -26.50 -7.83 -8.71
C VAL A 136 -26.02 -6.66 -9.55
N LEU A 137 -26.91 -6.02 -10.33
CA LEU A 137 -26.55 -4.90 -11.19
C LEU A 137 -26.04 -3.70 -10.39
N VAL A 138 -26.71 -3.35 -9.28
CA VAL A 138 -26.26 -2.30 -8.36
C VAL A 138 -24.91 -2.66 -7.74
N SER A 139 -24.71 -3.91 -7.31
CA SER A 139 -23.44 -4.36 -6.74
C SER A 139 -22.28 -4.27 -7.74
N LEU A 140 -22.51 -4.63 -9.00
CA LEU A 140 -21.52 -4.54 -10.06
C LEU A 140 -21.23 -3.09 -10.41
N PHE A 141 -22.26 -2.24 -10.50
CA PHE A 141 -22.12 -0.82 -10.77
C PHE A 141 -21.31 -0.11 -9.67
N ILE A 142 -21.63 -0.35 -8.40
CA ILE A 142 -20.83 0.19 -7.29
C ILE A 142 -19.41 -0.36 -7.37
N GLY A 143 -19.24 -1.65 -7.70
CA GLY A 143 -17.92 -2.27 -7.84
C GLY A 143 -17.06 -1.62 -8.93
N THR A 144 -17.65 -1.34 -10.09
CA THR A 144 -16.96 -0.66 -11.20
C THR A 144 -16.60 0.77 -10.83
N VAL A 145 -17.50 1.50 -10.17
CA VAL A 145 -17.24 2.87 -9.70
C VAL A 145 -16.10 2.89 -8.67
N VAL A 146 -16.07 1.93 -7.75
CA VAL A 146 -14.99 1.82 -6.75
C VAL A 146 -13.65 1.50 -7.41
N ASP A 147 -13.63 0.57 -8.37
CA ASP A 147 -12.41 0.23 -9.09
C ASP A 147 -11.92 1.39 -9.98
N GLU A 148 -12.82 2.10 -10.66
CA GLU A 148 -12.49 3.31 -11.43
C GLU A 148 -11.96 4.42 -10.52
N GLN A 149 -12.60 4.71 -9.38
CA GLN A 149 -12.11 5.71 -8.44
C GLN A 149 -10.70 5.38 -7.94
N LYS A 150 -10.44 4.11 -7.62
CA LYS A 150 -9.09 3.66 -7.21
C LYS A 150 -8.09 3.84 -8.35
N ALA A 151 -8.45 3.49 -9.58
CA ALA A 151 -7.59 3.66 -10.75
C ALA A 151 -7.30 5.14 -11.04
N THR A 152 -8.31 6.01 -11.07
CA THR A 152 -8.15 7.45 -11.28
C THR A 152 -7.32 8.11 -10.19
N ALA A 153 -7.50 7.71 -8.92
CA ALA A 153 -6.68 8.22 -7.81
C ALA A 153 -5.20 7.81 -7.95
N GLN A 154 -4.93 6.57 -8.39
CA GLN A 154 -3.57 6.11 -8.68
C GLN A 154 -2.96 6.86 -9.86
N GLU A 155 -3.73 7.08 -10.92
CA GLU A 155 -3.28 7.80 -12.11
C GLU A 155 -3.02 9.28 -11.84
N LEU A 156 -3.87 9.94 -11.04
CA LEU A 156 -3.68 11.31 -10.60
C LEU A 156 -2.42 11.43 -9.72
N ASN A 157 -2.21 10.52 -8.77
CA ASN A 157 -0.97 10.47 -7.98
C ASN A 157 0.26 10.29 -8.87
N ARG A 158 0.18 9.42 -9.89
CA ARG A 158 1.26 9.23 -10.85
C ARG A 158 1.50 10.48 -11.71
N SER A 159 0.45 11.14 -12.16
CA SER A 159 0.52 12.38 -12.95
C SER A 159 1.09 13.54 -12.14
N MET A 160 0.61 13.75 -10.91
CA MET A 160 1.16 14.74 -9.99
C MET A 160 2.65 14.50 -9.72
N ARG A 161 3.09 13.24 -9.58
CA ARG A 161 4.51 12.87 -9.46
C ARG A 161 5.31 13.15 -10.73
N LEU A 162 4.74 12.94 -11.91
CA LEU A 162 5.39 13.21 -13.19
C LEU A 162 5.52 14.71 -13.45
N THR A 163 4.49 15.50 -13.14
CA THR A 163 4.54 16.97 -13.24
C THR A 163 5.53 17.54 -12.24
N ALA A 164 5.50 17.06 -10.99
CA ALA A 164 6.54 17.35 -10.00
C ALA A 164 7.93 16.99 -10.56
N ALA A 165 8.16 15.77 -11.03
CA ALA A 165 9.44 15.39 -11.62
C ALA A 165 9.88 16.28 -12.80
N GLY A 166 8.94 16.76 -13.63
CA GLY A 166 9.20 17.65 -14.75
C GLY A 166 9.67 19.04 -14.34
N GLU A 167 9.02 19.67 -13.36
CA GLU A 167 9.46 20.95 -12.79
C GLU A 167 10.80 20.84 -12.05
N MET A 168 11.11 19.64 -11.57
CA MET A 168 12.27 19.33 -10.73
C MET A 168 13.47 18.78 -11.51
N ALA A 169 13.30 18.48 -12.81
CA ALA A 169 14.35 17.93 -13.67
C ALA A 169 15.56 18.85 -13.79
N ALA A 170 15.35 20.17 -13.78
CA ALA A 170 16.42 21.15 -13.83
C ALA A 170 17.28 21.16 -12.55
N ALA A 171 16.65 21.07 -11.37
CA ALA A 171 17.36 20.99 -10.10
C ALA A 171 18.11 19.66 -9.95
N LEU A 172 17.49 18.55 -10.37
CA LEU A 172 18.13 17.23 -10.42
C LEU A 172 19.34 17.19 -11.36
N ALA A 173 19.18 17.73 -12.58
CA ALA A 173 20.28 17.85 -13.52
C ALA A 173 21.42 18.70 -12.94
N HIS A 174 21.10 19.78 -12.22
CA HIS A 174 22.08 20.62 -11.57
C HIS A 174 22.82 19.88 -10.43
N GLU A 175 22.10 19.21 -9.53
CA GLU A 175 22.69 18.43 -8.43
C GLU A 175 23.53 17.26 -8.91
N LEU A 176 23.18 16.65 -10.05
CA LEU A 176 23.92 15.53 -10.64
C LEU A 176 25.14 16.03 -11.42
N ASN A 177 25.03 17.19 -12.08
CA ASN A 177 26.16 17.83 -12.76
C ASN A 177 27.25 18.28 -11.79
N GLN A 178 26.93 18.65 -10.55
CA GLN A 178 27.93 19.08 -9.55
C GLN A 178 29.00 18.01 -9.26
N PRO A 179 28.67 16.79 -8.78
CA PRO A 179 29.66 15.75 -8.52
C PRO A 179 30.33 15.26 -9.81
N ILE A 180 29.62 15.23 -10.95
CA ILE A 180 30.23 14.89 -12.25
C ILE A 180 31.30 15.92 -12.63
N THR A 181 31.02 17.21 -12.50
CA THR A 181 31.98 18.28 -12.80
C THR A 181 33.21 18.17 -11.89
N ALA A 182 33.00 17.91 -10.60
CA ALA A 182 34.07 17.72 -9.64
C ALA A 182 34.92 16.47 -9.96
N MET A 183 34.31 15.34 -10.34
CA MET A 183 35.02 14.14 -10.78
C MET A 183 35.90 14.41 -12.01
N VAL A 184 35.39 15.16 -13.00
CA VAL A 184 36.17 15.54 -14.19
C VAL A 184 37.35 16.44 -13.80
N ALA A 185 37.15 17.38 -12.86
CA ALA A 185 38.23 18.23 -12.36
C ALA A 185 39.31 17.41 -11.63
N TYR A 186 38.94 16.51 -10.72
CA TYR A 186 39.89 15.64 -10.03
C TYR A 186 40.60 14.69 -11.00
N GLY A 187 39.90 14.15 -12.00
CA GLY A 187 40.51 13.33 -13.05
C GLY A 187 41.58 14.10 -13.83
N LYS A 188 41.33 15.37 -14.19
CA LYS A 188 42.33 16.25 -14.81
C LYS A 188 43.52 16.49 -13.89
N SER A 189 43.28 16.75 -12.61
CA SER A 189 44.36 16.90 -11.61
C SER A 189 45.20 15.63 -11.48
N CYS A 190 44.60 14.44 -11.52
CA CYS A 190 45.32 13.18 -11.55
C CYS A 190 46.25 13.09 -12.77
N THR A 191 45.78 13.46 -13.96
CA THR A 191 46.62 13.48 -15.18
C THR A 191 47.78 14.47 -15.06
N GLU A 192 47.55 15.66 -14.51
CA GLU A 192 48.61 16.66 -14.27
C GLU A 192 49.65 16.19 -13.25
N LEU A 193 49.22 15.53 -12.18
CA LEU A 193 50.12 14.98 -11.15
C LEU A 193 50.98 13.84 -11.70
N ILE A 194 50.39 12.93 -12.48
CA ILE A 194 51.13 11.87 -13.17
C ILE A 194 52.17 12.46 -14.13
N ALA A 195 51.83 13.52 -14.87
CA ALA A 195 52.77 14.19 -15.77
C ALA A 195 53.97 14.84 -15.04
N ARG A 196 53.85 15.07 -13.73
CA ARG A 196 54.91 15.61 -12.86
C ARG A 196 55.63 14.52 -12.04
N ASP A 197 55.36 13.25 -12.31
CA ASP A 197 55.84 12.08 -11.55
C ASP A 197 55.43 12.09 -10.05
N GLU A 198 54.38 12.86 -9.73
CA GLU A 198 53.86 13.02 -8.37
C GLU A 198 52.79 11.96 -8.08
N THR A 199 53.24 10.78 -7.64
CA THR A 199 52.39 9.61 -7.35
C THR A 199 52.26 9.30 -5.85
N GLY A 200 52.72 10.22 -5.00
CA GLY A 200 52.70 10.10 -3.54
C GLY A 200 51.32 10.37 -2.90
N GLU A 201 51.32 10.85 -1.66
CA GLU A 201 50.09 11.06 -0.87
C GLU A 201 49.10 12.03 -1.52
N LEU A 202 49.60 13.05 -2.21
CA LEU A 202 48.74 14.04 -2.90
C LEU A 202 47.90 13.38 -3.99
N PHE A 203 48.48 12.47 -4.78
CA PHE A 203 47.76 11.73 -5.81
C PHE A 203 46.67 10.84 -5.21
N ARG A 204 47.02 10.09 -4.15
CA ARG A 204 46.04 9.25 -3.43
C ARG A 204 44.88 10.09 -2.88
N ALA A 205 45.16 11.24 -2.28
CA ALA A 205 44.12 12.14 -1.75
C ALA A 205 43.18 12.68 -2.85
N VAL A 206 43.70 12.99 -4.04
CA VAL A 206 42.87 13.44 -5.18
C VAL A 206 41.99 12.29 -5.70
N VAL A 207 42.53 11.07 -5.80
CA VAL A 207 41.75 9.88 -6.19
C VAL A 207 40.66 9.58 -5.17
N GLU A 208 40.94 9.66 -3.87
CA GLU A 208 39.93 9.47 -2.81
C GLU A 208 38.81 10.50 -2.88
N ARG A 209 39.12 11.78 -3.17
CA ARG A 209 38.10 12.82 -3.42
C ARG A 209 37.24 12.50 -4.64
N MET A 210 37.84 12.00 -5.72
CA MET A 210 37.10 11.59 -6.92
C MET A 210 36.14 10.43 -6.62
N ILE A 211 36.59 9.44 -5.85
CA ILE A 211 35.74 8.33 -5.39
C ILE A 211 34.58 8.85 -4.51
N GLY A 212 34.86 9.81 -3.62
CA GLY A 212 33.84 10.48 -2.81
C GLY A 212 32.74 11.14 -3.65
N GLU A 213 33.11 11.90 -4.67
CA GLU A 213 32.14 12.53 -5.59
C GLU A 213 31.39 11.51 -6.45
N SER A 214 32.03 10.40 -6.84
CA SER A 214 31.37 9.29 -7.53
C SER A 214 30.27 8.65 -6.67
N ASN A 215 30.56 8.38 -5.40
CA ASN A 215 29.59 7.88 -4.44
C ASN A 215 28.44 8.89 -4.22
N ARG A 216 28.77 10.19 -4.20
CA ARG A 216 27.76 11.25 -4.12
C ARG A 216 26.83 11.24 -5.33
N ALA A 217 27.35 11.15 -6.56
CA ALA A 217 26.55 11.04 -7.78
C ALA A 217 25.66 9.78 -7.77
N ALA A 218 26.21 8.63 -7.37
CA ALA A 218 25.45 7.39 -7.24
C ALA A 218 24.30 7.53 -6.22
N SER A 219 24.51 8.26 -5.12
CA SER A 219 23.46 8.53 -4.14
C SER A 219 22.31 9.38 -4.70
N VAL A 220 22.60 10.36 -5.57
CA VAL A 220 21.59 11.19 -6.24
C VAL A 220 20.74 10.33 -7.18
N VAL A 221 21.39 9.49 -8.00
CA VAL A 221 20.69 8.56 -8.91
C VAL A 221 19.84 7.55 -8.14
N ARG A 222 20.36 7.01 -7.04
CA ARG A 222 19.61 6.08 -6.19
C ARG A 222 18.34 6.73 -5.65
N ARG A 223 18.42 7.94 -5.09
CA ARG A 223 17.25 8.70 -4.60
C ARG A 223 16.23 8.99 -5.70
N LEU A 224 16.71 9.31 -6.91
CA LEU A 224 15.84 9.52 -8.07
C LEU A 224 15.09 8.23 -8.46
N LYS A 225 15.81 7.11 -8.52
CA LYS A 225 15.22 5.79 -8.82
C LYS A 225 14.19 5.40 -7.77
N GLU A 226 14.51 5.62 -6.49
CA GLU A 226 13.63 5.37 -5.34
C GLU A 226 12.34 6.20 -5.41
N PHE A 227 12.40 7.46 -5.85
CA PHE A 227 11.22 8.32 -6.09
C PHE A 227 10.30 7.77 -7.19
N PHE A 228 10.85 7.17 -8.25
CA PHE A 228 10.06 6.63 -9.36
C PHE A 228 9.55 5.20 -9.13
N GLN A 229 10.20 4.40 -8.27
CA GLN A 229 9.85 3.00 -8.06
C GLN A 229 8.65 2.77 -7.13
N THR A 230 8.11 3.80 -6.49
CA THR A 230 7.00 3.73 -5.52
C THR A 230 5.61 3.52 -6.17
N GLY A 231 5.55 2.88 -7.35
CA GLY A 231 4.33 2.73 -8.17
C GLY A 231 3.56 1.43 -7.95
N ALA A 232 4.23 0.33 -7.59
CA ALA A 232 3.61 -0.92 -7.22
C ALA A 232 4.07 -1.27 -5.81
N MET A 233 3.19 -1.08 -4.83
CA MET A 233 3.45 -1.48 -3.45
C MET A 233 3.36 -3.01 -3.35
N GLU A 234 4.46 -3.66 -3.01
CA GLU A 234 4.51 -5.11 -2.85
C GLU A 234 4.42 -5.45 -1.36
N ILE A 235 3.19 -5.63 -0.86
CA ILE A 235 2.96 -5.96 0.55
C ILE A 235 3.34 -7.42 0.82
N GLU A 236 4.40 -7.61 1.60
CA GLU A 236 4.87 -8.91 2.09
C GLU A 236 4.86 -8.99 3.62
N THR A 237 4.91 -10.19 4.19
CA THR A 237 5.07 -10.36 5.65
C THR A 237 6.54 -10.23 5.99
N VAL A 238 6.88 -9.24 6.82
CA VAL A 238 8.26 -8.85 7.13
C VAL A 238 8.52 -8.99 8.62
N GLN A 239 9.65 -9.62 8.93
CA GLN A 239 10.26 -9.63 10.25
C GLN A 239 10.90 -8.26 10.50
N LEU A 240 10.41 -7.53 11.51
CA LEU A 240 10.79 -6.14 11.72
C LEU A 240 12.23 -5.99 12.23
N ASP A 241 12.72 -6.93 13.02
CA ASP A 241 14.12 -7.02 13.42
C ASP A 241 15.05 -7.10 12.21
N GLU A 242 14.79 -7.99 11.25
CA GLU A 242 15.56 -8.10 10.02
C GLU A 242 15.51 -6.82 9.18
N LEU A 243 14.33 -6.18 9.09
CA LEU A 243 14.15 -4.91 8.40
C LEU A 243 15.00 -3.79 9.02
N LEU A 244 14.93 -3.63 10.34
CA LEU A 244 15.69 -2.62 11.06
C LEU A 244 17.20 -2.87 10.97
N GLU A 245 17.64 -4.12 11.10
CA GLU A 245 19.06 -4.48 10.94
C GLU A 245 19.59 -4.14 9.54
N ARG A 246 18.82 -4.45 8.50
CA ARG A 246 19.19 -4.14 7.11
C ARG A 246 19.27 -2.64 6.86
N ALA A 247 18.31 -1.87 7.38
CA ALA A 247 18.34 -0.41 7.28
C ALA A 247 19.52 0.20 8.04
N ALA A 248 19.87 -0.38 9.20
CA ALA A 248 20.94 0.07 10.09
C ALA A 248 22.36 -0.31 9.62
N LEU A 249 22.50 -1.36 8.79
CA LEU A 249 23.80 -1.93 8.40
C LEU A 249 24.83 -0.90 7.87
N PRO A 250 24.50 0.01 6.93
CA PRO A 250 25.47 1.01 6.45
C PRO A 250 25.90 1.97 7.55
N PHE A 251 24.98 2.32 8.44
CA PHE A 251 25.21 3.28 9.52
C PHE A 251 26.02 2.67 10.66
N ARG A 252 25.89 1.36 10.93
CA ARG A 252 26.79 0.63 11.83
C ARG A 252 28.23 0.67 11.34
N ALA A 253 28.46 0.56 10.03
CA ALA A 253 29.80 0.66 9.46
C ALA A 253 30.35 2.11 9.48
N GLN A 254 29.48 3.10 9.30
CA GLN A 254 29.84 4.53 9.28
C GLN A 254 30.06 5.11 10.69
N ALA A 255 29.35 4.63 11.70
CA ALA A 255 29.32 5.20 13.04
C ALA A 255 30.71 5.33 13.71
N PRO A 256 31.58 4.29 13.71
CA PRO A 256 32.92 4.40 14.28
C PRO A 256 33.79 5.43 13.54
N GLN A 257 33.70 5.47 12.21
CA GLN A 257 34.47 6.40 11.37
C GLN A 257 34.06 7.86 11.59
N SER A 258 32.82 8.07 12.03
CA SER A 258 32.22 9.39 12.23
C SER A 258 32.16 9.78 13.72
N GLY A 259 32.72 8.98 14.63
CA GLY A 259 32.64 9.22 16.07
C GLY A 259 31.21 9.29 16.62
N VAL A 260 30.26 8.62 15.97
CA VAL A 260 28.84 8.58 16.36
C VAL A 260 28.60 7.35 17.22
N HIS A 261 27.98 7.53 18.39
CA HIS A 261 27.42 6.41 19.15
C HIS A 261 26.05 6.06 18.55
N PHE A 262 25.99 4.93 17.83
CA PHE A 262 24.77 4.46 17.19
C PHE A 262 24.20 3.26 17.94
N GLU A 263 22.95 3.40 18.39
CA GLU A 263 22.22 2.35 19.11
C GLU A 263 20.99 1.90 18.34
N LEU A 264 20.76 0.59 18.30
CA LEU A 264 19.57 -0.02 17.73
C LEU A 264 18.82 -0.75 18.85
N VAL A 265 17.63 -0.27 19.19
CA VAL A 265 16.76 -0.85 20.22
C VAL A 265 15.58 -1.53 19.53
N LEU A 266 15.53 -2.86 19.63
CA LEU A 266 14.52 -3.68 18.98
C LEU A 266 13.53 -4.21 20.01
N ALA A 267 12.23 -4.11 19.71
CA ALA A 267 11.23 -4.97 20.33
C ALA A 267 11.35 -6.39 19.75
N PRO A 268 11.42 -7.45 20.58
CA PRO A 268 11.65 -8.80 20.08
C PRO A 268 10.46 -9.35 19.27
N GLN A 269 10.76 -9.95 18.11
CA GLN A 269 9.91 -10.89 17.35
C GLN A 269 8.57 -10.34 16.81
N LEU A 270 8.58 -9.12 16.27
CA LEU A 270 7.40 -8.52 15.63
C LEU A 270 7.39 -8.75 14.11
N GLN A 271 6.23 -9.17 13.56
CA GLN A 271 6.00 -9.32 12.13
C GLN A 271 4.88 -8.40 11.64
N THR A 272 5.02 -7.78 10.48
CA THR A 272 3.90 -7.02 9.90
C THR A 272 3.86 -7.11 8.39
N ARG A 273 2.72 -6.73 7.81
CA ARG A 273 2.52 -6.70 6.36
C ARG A 273 2.83 -5.30 5.84
N LEU A 274 3.93 -5.17 5.11
CA LEU A 274 4.39 -3.89 4.55
C LEU A 274 5.21 -4.12 3.26
N ASP A 275 5.49 -3.05 2.52
CA ASP A 275 6.49 -3.08 1.45
C ASP A 275 7.88 -2.86 2.07
N ARG A 276 8.66 -3.94 2.14
CA ARG A 276 9.97 -3.97 2.81
C ARG A 276 10.91 -2.91 2.24
N LEU A 277 10.97 -2.78 0.91
CA LEU A 277 11.88 -1.87 0.24
C LEU A 277 11.51 -0.41 0.53
N GLN A 278 10.22 -0.11 0.54
CA GLN A 278 9.74 1.24 0.83
C GLN A 278 9.98 1.63 2.29
N ILE A 279 9.72 0.75 3.26
CA ILE A 279 9.97 1.09 4.67
C ILE A 279 11.48 1.13 4.98
N GLU A 280 12.29 0.25 4.36
CA GLU A 280 13.75 0.33 4.46
C GLU A 280 14.28 1.69 3.93
N LEU A 281 13.68 2.20 2.85
CA LEU A 281 13.98 3.52 2.31
C LEU A 281 13.66 4.65 3.29
N VAL A 282 12.48 4.61 3.93
CA VAL A 282 12.12 5.59 4.98
C VAL A 282 13.14 5.58 6.11
N LEU A 283 13.45 4.40 6.65
CA LEU A 283 14.40 4.23 7.75
C LEU A 283 15.79 4.77 7.38
N ARG A 284 16.31 4.40 6.19
CA ARG A 284 17.60 4.91 5.70
C ARG A 284 17.61 6.42 5.52
N ASN A 285 16.49 7.02 5.10
CA ASN A 285 16.38 8.47 4.95
C ASN A 285 16.47 9.17 6.31
N LEU A 286 15.70 8.70 7.29
CA LEU A 286 15.68 9.26 8.63
C LEU A 286 17.04 9.08 9.33
N LEU A 287 17.66 7.91 9.22
CA LEU A 287 19.01 7.64 9.74
C LEU A 287 20.06 8.55 9.11
N GLN A 288 20.04 8.73 7.77
CA GLN A 288 20.95 9.67 7.12
C GLN A 288 20.74 11.10 7.64
N ASN A 289 19.49 11.52 7.83
CA ASN A 289 19.19 12.84 8.37
C ASN A 289 19.75 13.03 9.79
N ALA A 290 19.62 12.02 10.65
CA ALA A 290 20.19 12.00 11.99
C ALA A 290 21.72 12.06 11.99
N PHE A 291 22.39 11.25 11.17
CA PHE A 291 23.86 11.26 11.05
C PHE A 291 24.40 12.60 10.56
N ASP A 292 23.75 13.21 9.58
CA ASP A 292 24.12 14.53 9.10
C ASP A 292 23.89 15.62 10.17
N ALA A 293 22.83 15.50 10.99
CA ALA A 293 22.50 16.46 12.04
C ALA A 293 23.54 16.48 13.16
N VAL A 294 24.10 15.32 13.52
CA VAL A 294 25.13 15.20 14.57
C VAL A 294 26.55 15.47 14.04
N ALA A 295 26.77 15.48 12.72
CA ALA A 295 28.11 15.59 12.13
C ALA A 295 28.87 16.86 12.58
N ALA A 296 28.17 17.96 12.84
CA ALA A 296 28.77 19.22 13.30
C ALA A 296 29.07 19.27 14.80
N LEU A 297 28.62 18.29 15.59
CA LEU A 297 28.87 18.22 17.03
C LEU A 297 30.28 17.69 17.34
N PRO A 298 30.86 18.00 18.51
CA PRO A 298 32.09 17.38 18.97
C PRO A 298 31.98 15.85 19.12
N GLU A 299 33.07 15.14 18.87
CA GLU A 299 33.18 13.70 19.13
C GLU A 299 32.86 13.40 20.60
N GLY A 300 32.00 12.41 20.85
CA GLY A 300 31.47 12.07 22.18
C GLY A 300 30.10 12.68 22.52
N ARG A 301 29.63 13.69 21.78
CA ARG A 301 28.24 14.21 21.90
C ARG A 301 27.33 13.75 20.76
N ARG A 302 27.88 13.01 19.79
CA ARG A 302 27.15 12.48 18.62
C ARG A 302 26.44 11.18 19.00
N GLN A 303 25.12 11.23 19.15
CA GLN A 303 24.31 10.07 19.49
C GLN A 303 23.17 9.96 18.47
N VAL A 304 22.97 8.75 17.96
CA VAL A 304 21.83 8.41 17.10
C VAL A 304 21.25 7.10 17.61
N GLN A 305 19.93 7.06 17.77
CA GLN A 305 19.22 5.88 18.23
C GLN A 305 18.07 5.58 17.28
N LEU A 306 17.93 4.31 16.88
CA LEU A 306 16.76 3.80 16.18
C LEU A 306 16.00 2.86 17.13
N THR A 307 14.74 3.17 17.42
CA THR A 307 13.88 2.35 18.25
C THR A 307 12.66 1.84 17.49
N LEU A 308 12.19 0.66 17.88
CA LEU A 308 10.90 0.11 17.50
C LEU A 308 10.15 -0.29 18.77
N GLU A 309 8.96 0.26 18.96
CA GLU A 309 8.09 0.00 20.09
C GLU A 309 6.66 -0.34 19.61
N THR A 310 5.91 -1.06 20.45
CA THR A 310 4.48 -1.27 20.24
C THR A 310 3.70 -0.28 21.10
N ALA A 311 2.89 0.56 20.48
CA ALA A 311 2.01 1.50 21.18
C ALA A 311 0.83 0.76 21.85
N GLU A 312 0.14 1.43 22.79
CA GLU A 312 -0.98 0.86 23.54
C GLU A 312 -2.14 0.34 22.66
N ASP A 313 -2.30 0.92 21.46
CA ASP A 313 -3.31 0.53 20.47
C ASP A 313 -2.82 -0.56 19.49
N GLY A 314 -1.68 -1.20 19.79
CA GLY A 314 -1.06 -2.25 18.99
C GLY A 314 -0.29 -1.74 17.77
N LYS A 315 -0.27 -0.43 17.53
CA LYS A 315 0.48 0.16 16.41
C LYS A 315 1.98 0.03 16.61
N LEU A 316 2.70 0.00 15.49
CA LEU A 316 4.15 -0.09 15.47
C LEU A 316 4.72 1.31 15.39
N LEU A 317 5.42 1.74 16.43
CA LEU A 317 6.06 3.04 16.54
C LEU A 317 7.55 2.91 16.27
N PHE A 318 8.01 3.56 15.21
CA PHE A 318 9.42 3.67 14.87
C PHE A 318 9.90 5.09 15.24
N ALA A 319 11.04 5.19 15.91
CA ALA A 319 11.64 6.48 16.21
C ALA A 319 13.14 6.50 15.85
N VAL A 320 13.57 7.57 15.19
CA VAL A 320 14.97 7.92 14.98
C VAL A 320 15.25 9.18 15.80
N THR A 321 16.05 9.03 16.84
CA THR A 321 16.45 10.10 17.76
C THR A 321 17.90 10.47 17.50
N ASP A 322 18.20 11.76 17.41
CA ASP A 322 19.54 12.30 17.26
C ASP A 322 19.84 13.37 18.29
N SER A 323 21.10 13.51 18.70
CA SER A 323 21.55 14.57 19.63
C SER A 323 21.86 15.89 18.94
N GLY A 324 21.49 16.04 17.66
CA GLY A 324 21.71 17.23 16.85
C GLY A 324 20.98 18.46 17.38
N PRO A 325 21.25 19.65 16.83
CA PRO A 325 20.64 20.91 17.28
C PRO A 325 19.12 20.99 17.02
N GLY A 326 18.52 19.95 16.45
CA GLY A 326 17.14 19.91 16.00
C GLY A 326 16.90 20.87 14.83
N VAL A 327 15.65 21.27 14.67
CA VAL A 327 15.23 22.14 13.55
C VAL A 327 14.72 23.48 14.06
N ALA A 328 15.16 24.55 13.39
CA ALA A 328 14.76 25.93 13.67
C ALA A 328 13.23 26.08 13.63
N PRO A 329 12.60 26.83 14.56
CA PRO A 329 11.14 26.94 14.65
C PRO A 329 10.44 27.31 13.33
N ALA A 330 11.01 28.23 12.56
CA ALA A 330 10.47 28.66 11.26
C ALA A 330 10.40 27.52 10.23
N MET A 331 11.28 26.52 10.33
CA MET A 331 11.39 25.41 9.38
C MET A 331 10.47 24.24 9.77
N ARG A 332 9.97 24.19 11.01
CA ARG A 332 9.17 23.04 11.51
C ARG A 332 7.83 22.89 10.78
N ALA A 333 7.21 23.99 10.37
CA ALA A 333 5.92 23.98 9.67
C ALA A 333 6.02 23.42 8.25
N VAL A 334 7.15 23.66 7.59
CA VAL A 334 7.40 23.37 6.17
C VAL A 334 8.32 22.18 5.97
N LEU A 335 8.73 21.50 7.05
CA LEU A 335 9.76 20.46 7.07
C LEU A 335 9.51 19.26 6.12
N PHE A 336 8.26 19.05 5.77
CA PHE A 336 7.83 17.95 4.90
C PHE A 336 7.29 18.45 3.56
N GLU A 337 7.48 19.72 3.25
CA GLU A 337 7.26 20.27 1.91
C GLU A 337 8.44 19.93 1.00
N LEU A 338 8.17 19.78 -0.29
CA LEU A 338 9.19 19.49 -1.30
C LEU A 338 10.21 20.64 -1.37
N PHE A 339 11.48 20.29 -1.51
CA PHE A 339 12.64 21.22 -1.60
C PHE A 339 12.97 22.02 -0.35
N VAL A 340 12.28 21.74 0.75
CA VAL A 340 12.61 22.36 2.02
C VAL A 340 13.75 21.58 2.68
N SER A 341 14.91 22.21 2.76
CA SER A 341 16.10 21.65 3.39
C SER A 341 16.93 22.74 4.06
N SER A 342 17.45 22.44 5.24
CA SER A 342 18.42 23.30 5.92
C SER A 342 19.88 22.99 5.53
N LYS A 343 20.10 21.97 4.69
CA LYS A 343 21.44 21.51 4.27
C LYS A 343 21.80 22.09 2.91
N SER A 344 23.02 22.62 2.79
CA SER A 344 23.56 23.18 1.54
C SER A 344 23.66 22.18 0.37
N SER A 345 23.64 20.87 0.66
CA SER A 345 23.68 19.78 -0.32
C SER A 345 22.43 18.89 -0.32
N GLY A 346 21.41 19.25 0.46
CA GLY A 346 20.21 18.43 0.64
C GLY A 346 19.08 18.91 -0.26
N MET A 347 18.65 18.08 -1.21
CA MET A 347 17.57 18.35 -2.16
C MET A 347 16.19 18.59 -1.51
N GLY A 348 16.00 18.30 -0.23
CA GLY A 348 14.71 18.52 0.46
C GLY A 348 13.57 17.60 0.01
N VAL A 349 13.88 16.49 -0.68
CA VAL A 349 12.87 15.54 -1.20
C VAL A 349 12.70 14.33 -0.28
N GLY A 350 13.66 14.08 0.60
CA GLY A 350 13.71 12.86 1.41
C GLY A 350 12.56 12.70 2.42
N LEU A 351 12.26 13.76 3.17
CA LEU A 351 11.18 13.77 4.16
C LEU A 351 9.78 13.74 3.53
N PRO A 352 9.49 14.52 2.45
CA PRO A 352 8.25 14.37 1.69
C PRO A 352 8.02 12.94 1.15
N ILE A 353 9.05 12.30 0.57
CA ILE A 353 8.96 10.91 0.12
C ILE A 353 8.67 9.98 1.30
N SER A 354 9.38 10.17 2.40
CA SER A 354 9.21 9.37 3.61
C SER A 354 7.78 9.47 4.14
N ARG A 355 7.21 10.67 4.15
CA ARG A 355 5.81 10.90 4.54
C ARG A 355 4.86 10.19 3.59
N SER A 356 5.02 10.36 2.28
CA SER A 356 4.13 9.72 1.29
C SER A 356 4.15 8.20 1.38
N ILE A 357 5.32 7.59 1.61
CA ILE A 357 5.46 6.15 1.82
C ILE A 357 4.70 5.71 3.08
N VAL A 358 4.94 6.39 4.20
CA VAL A 358 4.31 6.05 5.48
C VAL A 358 2.79 6.20 5.39
N GLU A 359 2.28 7.26 4.78
CA GLU A 359 0.85 7.49 4.56
C GLU A 359 0.24 6.43 3.64
N ALA A 360 0.95 6.01 2.59
CA ALA A 360 0.51 4.92 1.72
C ALA A 360 0.38 3.58 2.46
N HIS A 361 1.16 3.37 3.53
CA HIS A 361 1.05 2.22 4.44
C HIS A 361 -0.01 2.41 5.55
N GLY A 362 -0.86 3.44 5.46
CA GLY A 362 -1.88 3.75 6.46
C GLY A 362 -1.34 4.35 7.76
N GLY A 363 -0.10 4.84 7.72
CA GLY A 363 0.63 5.38 8.85
C GLY A 363 0.64 6.91 8.92
N LYS A 364 1.43 7.44 9.85
CA LYS A 364 1.72 8.88 9.96
C LYS A 364 3.18 9.11 10.33
N LEU A 365 3.86 10.04 9.67
CA LEU A 365 5.22 10.50 9.97
C LEU A 365 5.18 11.92 10.54
N TRP A 366 5.86 12.14 11.67
CA TRP A 366 5.99 13.45 12.31
C TRP A 366 7.37 13.62 12.94
N ALA A 367 7.64 14.84 13.41
CA ALA A 367 8.88 15.18 14.11
C ALA A 367 8.57 15.89 15.42
N GLU A 368 9.38 15.61 16.45
CA GLU A 368 9.37 16.23 17.77
C GLU A 368 10.75 16.84 18.03
N PHE A 369 10.79 17.99 18.71
CA PHE A 369 12.04 18.71 18.96
C PHE A 369 12.20 19.11 20.44
N PRO A 370 12.34 18.15 21.38
CA PRO A 370 12.53 18.41 22.81
C PRO A 370 13.96 18.88 23.15
N GLY A 371 14.54 19.76 22.33
CA GLY A 371 15.95 20.20 22.42
C GLY A 371 16.93 19.35 21.63
N HIS A 372 16.45 18.32 20.93
CA HIS A 372 17.20 17.46 20.00
C HIS A 372 16.26 16.95 18.89
N GLY A 373 16.77 16.27 17.87
CA GLY A 373 15.95 15.82 16.74
C GLY A 373 15.29 14.46 17.01
N VAL A 374 13.96 14.37 16.87
CA VAL A 374 13.24 13.09 16.95
C VAL A 374 12.27 12.97 15.77
N PHE A 375 12.52 12.01 14.89
CA PHE A 375 11.61 11.66 13.81
C PHE A 375 10.87 10.37 14.15
N LYS A 376 9.55 10.40 14.13
CA LYS A 376 8.71 9.24 14.46
C LYS A 376 7.75 8.94 13.33
N PHE A 377 7.58 7.66 13.04
CA PHE A 377 6.43 7.23 12.26
C PHE A 377 5.74 6.04 12.89
N VAL A 378 4.44 5.98 12.65
CA VAL A 378 3.58 4.90 13.13
C VAL A 378 3.03 4.14 11.94
N LEU A 379 3.02 2.82 12.02
CA LEU A 379 2.32 1.95 11.08
C LEU A 379 1.14 1.27 11.80
N PRO A 380 0.06 0.93 11.07
CA PRO A 380 -1.08 0.21 11.63
C PRO A 380 -0.63 -1.09 12.34
N PRO A 381 -1.43 -1.56 13.32
CA PRO A 381 -1.11 -2.77 14.07
C PRO A 381 -0.95 -3.97 13.16
N MET A 382 -0.24 -4.99 13.65
CA MET A 382 -0.20 -6.30 13.00
C MET A 382 -1.64 -6.71 12.67
N GLU A 383 -1.94 -7.01 11.41
CA GLU A 383 -3.07 -7.90 11.13
C GLU A 383 -2.69 -9.22 11.80
N ALA A 384 -3.19 -9.43 13.01
CA ALA A 384 -3.06 -10.70 13.68
C ALA A 384 -3.62 -11.73 12.71
N ASN A 385 -2.75 -12.60 12.20
CA ASN A 385 -3.20 -13.83 11.60
C ASN A 385 -3.91 -14.56 12.75
N THR A 386 -5.23 -14.42 12.85
CA THR A 386 -6.08 -15.34 13.60
C THR A 386 -6.06 -16.69 12.86
N GLY A 387 -4.87 -17.26 12.72
CA GLY A 387 -4.65 -18.67 12.53
C GLY A 387 -5.02 -19.30 13.85
N ASN A 388 -6.29 -19.65 13.97
CA ASN A 388 -6.78 -20.53 15.00
C ASN A 388 -6.01 -21.85 14.85
N VAL A 389 -4.93 -22.00 15.62
CA VAL A 389 -4.35 -23.30 15.91
C VAL A 389 -5.33 -23.95 16.88
N LYS A 390 -6.20 -24.81 16.34
CA LYS A 390 -6.69 -26.02 17.01
C LYS A 390 -7.26 -26.99 15.99
#